data_AF-A0AA89B864-F1
#
_entry.id   AF-A0AA89B864-F1
#
_cell.length_a   1.000
_cell.length_b   1.000
_cell.length_c   1.000
_cell.angle_alpha   90.00
_cell.angle_beta   90.00
_cell.angle_gamma   90.00
#
_symmetry.space_group_name_H-M   'P 1'
#
loop_
_entity.id
_entity.type
_entity.pdbx_description
1 polymer ?
#
loop_
_entity_poly.entity_id
_entity_poly.type
_entity_poly.pdbx_seq_one_letter_code
_entity_poly.pdbx_strand_id
1 'polypeptide(L)'
;GDSDIFFPTDFWLLECIDHYCSGWLKPGKDKSTKKGKKRRTITLDTSSFMEEFGLPSKTRTKDGYNPLLDDFRNTKFYLSVPTHNTK
;
A
#
# COMPACT_ATOMS: atom_id res chain seq x y z
N GLY A 1 -20.89 18.87 -16.92
CA GLY A 1 -19.91 18.25 -16.01
C GLY A 1 -19.29 17.13 -16.79
N ASP A 2 -18.28 17.48 -17.59
CA ASP A 2 -17.91 16.73 -18.79
C ASP A 2 -16.49 16.16 -18.67
N SER A 3 -15.94 16.17 -17.46
CA SER A 3 -14.57 15.75 -17.19
C SER A 3 -14.48 15.12 -15.81
N ASP A 4 -13.61 14.13 -15.71
CA ASP A 4 -13.26 13.49 -14.44
C ASP A 4 -12.28 14.37 -13.68
N ILE A 5 -12.55 14.60 -12.40
CA ILE A 5 -11.69 15.35 -11.50
C ILE A 5 -11.13 14.37 -10.47
N PHE A 6 -9.82 14.34 -10.35
CA PHE A 6 -9.11 13.50 -9.39
C PHE A 6 -8.34 14.38 -8.40
N PHE A 7 -8.43 14.03 -7.11
CA PHE A 7 -7.63 14.64 -6.06
C PHE A 7 -6.55 13.66 -5.61
N PRO A 8 -5.32 14.13 -5.32
CA PRO A 8 -4.29 13.27 -4.78
C PRO A 8 -4.70 12.75 -3.40
N THR A 9 -4.52 11.45 -3.17
CA THR A 9 -4.78 10.84 -1.87
C THR A 9 -3.70 11.23 -0.86
N ASP A 10 -4.12 11.74 0.31
CA ASP A 10 -3.23 11.92 1.46
C ASP A 10 -3.06 10.59 2.20
N PHE A 11 -1.97 9.90 1.89
CA PHE A 11 -1.64 8.60 2.50
C PHE A 11 -1.25 8.70 3.97
N TRP A 12 -0.76 9.86 4.44
CA TRP A 12 -0.43 10.07 5.85
C TRP A 12 -1.70 10.17 6.69
N LEU A 13 -2.68 10.94 6.21
CA LEU A 13 -3.99 11.00 6.84
C LEU A 13 -4.67 9.63 6.86
N LEU A 14 -4.59 8.89 5.74
CA LEU A 14 -5.13 7.54 5.65
C LEU A 14 -4.48 6.58 6.66
N GLU A 15 -3.16 6.68 6.87
CA GLU A 15 -2.44 5.96 7.91
C GLU A 15 -2.90 6.31 9.32
N CYS A 16 -3.11 7.60 9.61
CA CYS A 16 -3.63 8.03 10.90
C CYS A 16 -5.02 7.44 11.17
N ILE A 17 -5.90 7.44 10.17
CA ILE A 17 -7.26 6.88 10.26
C ILE A 17 -7.20 5.36 10.49
N ASP A 18 -6.36 4.62 9.76
CA ASP A 18 -6.19 3.16 9.95
C ASP A 18 -5.72 2.82 11.37
N HIS A 19 -4.71 3.53 11.88
CA HIS A 19 -4.17 3.30 13.21
C HIS A 19 -5.19 3.60 14.33
N TYR A 20 -6.04 4.60 14.12
CA TYR A 20 -7.14 4.89 15.03
C TYR A 20 -8.20 3.78 15.03
N CYS A 21 -8.69 3.41 13.85
CA CYS A 21 -9.74 2.39 13.68
C CYS A 21 -9.29 1.00 14.13
N SER A 22 -8.02 0.65 13.91
CA SER A 22 -7.44 -0.63 14.35
C SER A 22 -7.24 -0.74 15.87
N GLY A 23 -7.45 0.34 16.61
CA GLY A 23 -7.25 0.37 18.06
C GLY A 23 -5.77 0.42 18.48
N TRP A 24 -4.84 0.63 17.54
CA TRP A 24 -3.41 0.79 17.86
C TRP A 24 -3.20 2.02 18.75
N LEU A 25 -3.92 3.12 18.48
CA LEU A 25 -3.81 4.36 19.25
C LEU A 25 -4.67 4.40 20.53
N LYS A 26 -5.34 3.31 20.93
CA LYS A 26 -6.20 3.31 22.13
C LYS A 26 -5.35 3.36 23.41
N PRO A 27 -5.44 4.44 24.23
CA PRO A 27 -4.76 4.48 25.51
C PRO A 27 -5.48 3.54 26.48
N GLY A 28 -4.86 2.41 26.84
CA GLY A 28 -5.35 1.57 27.94
C GLY A 28 -5.39 0.05 27.73
N LYS A 29 -4.98 -0.50 26.58
CA LYS A 29 -4.84 -1.96 26.43
C LYS A 29 -3.39 -2.39 26.26
N ASP A 30 -2.91 -3.03 27.32
CA ASP A 30 -1.69 -3.83 27.46
C ASP A 30 -0.38 -3.26 26.92
N LYS A 31 0.49 -2.90 27.86
CA LYS A 31 1.95 -2.89 27.70
C LYS A 31 2.50 -4.33 27.56
N SER A 32 1.82 -5.19 26.78
CA SER A 32 2.32 -6.53 26.46
C SER A 32 3.55 -6.38 25.58
N THR A 33 4.68 -6.69 26.19
CA THR A 33 6.02 -6.81 25.63
C THR A 33 6.08 -7.87 24.54
N LYS A 34 5.55 -7.58 23.34
CA LYS A 34 5.85 -8.38 22.15
C LYS A 34 6.87 -7.64 21.28
N LYS A 35 8.12 -8.06 21.42
CA LYS A 35 9.23 -7.71 20.52
C LYS A 35 8.76 -7.86 19.07
N GLY A 36 8.69 -6.75 18.34
CA GLY A 36 8.32 -6.70 16.92
C GLY A 36 6.92 -6.16 16.66
N LYS A 37 6.68 -4.86 16.91
CA LYS A 37 5.59 -4.15 16.25
C LYS A 37 5.92 -4.06 14.76
N LYS A 38 5.55 -5.09 13.98
CA LYS A 38 5.59 -5.05 12.52
C LYS A 38 4.74 -3.85 12.07
N ARG A 39 5.26 -3.08 11.10
CA ARG A 39 4.54 -1.99 10.44
C ARG A 39 3.18 -2.51 9.95
N ARG A 40 2.06 -1.90 10.38
CA ARG A 40 0.69 -2.36 10.00
C ARG A 40 0.29 -1.92 8.59
N THR A 41 0.92 -0.87 8.10
CA THR A 41 0.51 -0.17 6.89
C THR A 41 1.74 -0.01 6.01
N ILE A 42 1.60 -0.14 4.70
CA ILE A 42 2.71 0.14 3.77
C ILE A 42 2.16 0.89 2.56
N THR A 43 2.87 1.95 2.19
CA THR A 43 2.62 2.66 0.93
C THR A 43 3.69 2.26 -0.07
N LEU A 44 3.27 1.78 -1.24
CA LEU A 44 4.15 1.31 -2.30
C LEU A 44 3.89 2.12 -3.58
N ASP A 45 4.93 2.30 -4.39
CA ASP A 45 4.75 2.66 -5.79
C ASP A 45 4.42 1.43 -6.64
N THR A 46 3.97 1.68 -7.86
CA THR A 46 3.57 0.63 -8.81
C THR A 46 4.67 -0.38 -9.08
N SER A 47 5.92 0.06 -9.24
CA SER A 47 7.05 -0.86 -9.44
C SER A 47 7.22 -1.82 -8.27
N SER A 48 7.28 -1.29 -7.05
CA SER A 48 7.49 -2.06 -5.83
C SER A 48 6.32 -3.01 -5.56
N PHE A 49 5.09 -2.55 -5.81
CA PHE A 49 3.89 -3.38 -5.68
C PHE A 49 3.90 -4.53 -6.69
N MET A 50 4.21 -4.24 -7.95
CA MET A 50 4.20 -5.23 -9.02
C MET A 50 5.35 -6.23 -8.91
N GLU A 51 6.49 -5.84 -8.34
CA GLU A 51 7.60 -6.75 -8.05
C GLU A 51 7.25 -7.75 -6.94
N GLU A 52 6.59 -7.28 -5.87
CA GLU A 52 6.24 -8.12 -4.72
C GLU A 52 5.02 -9.01 -4.98
N PHE A 53 3.98 -8.47 -5.61
CA PHE A 53 2.67 -9.12 -5.72
C PHE A 53 2.27 -9.47 -7.16
N GLY A 54 2.98 -8.94 -8.15
CA GLY A 54 2.68 -9.13 -9.56
C GLY A 54 3.59 -10.13 -10.25
N LEU A 55 3.45 -10.18 -11.58
CA LEU A 55 4.38 -10.88 -12.48
C LEU A 55 4.70 -9.96 -13.65
N PRO A 56 5.60 -8.96 -13.48
CA PRO A 56 5.86 -7.96 -14.51
C PRO A 56 6.34 -8.57 -15.83
N SER A 57 6.99 -9.73 -15.78
CA SER A 57 7.42 -10.48 -16.97
C SER A 57 6.25 -10.99 -17.83
N LYS A 58 5.05 -11.15 -17.26
CA LYS A 58 3.84 -11.62 -17.97
C LYS A 58 3.05 -10.49 -18.60
N THR A 59 3.33 -9.24 -18.24
CA THR A 59 2.63 -8.06 -18.77
C THR A 59 3.48 -7.24 -19.73
N ARG A 60 4.72 -7.66 -19.95
CA ARG A 60 5.61 -7.04 -20.94
C ARG A 60 5.24 -7.50 -22.36
N THR A 61 5.05 -6.55 -23.25
CA THR A 61 4.81 -6.77 -24.69
C THR A 61 6.09 -7.17 -25.42
N LYS A 62 5.97 -7.55 -26.70
CA LYS A 62 7.11 -7.99 -27.53
C LYS A 62 8.15 -6.89 -27.76
N ASP A 63 7.72 -5.64 -27.79
CA ASP A 63 8.55 -4.43 -27.95
C ASP A 63 9.11 -3.90 -26.62
N GLY A 64 8.83 -4.57 -25.51
CA GLY A 64 9.42 -4.26 -24.20
C GLY A 64 8.60 -3.32 -23.32
N TYR A 65 7.52 -2.75 -23.87
CA TYR A 65 6.56 -1.94 -23.12
C TYR A 65 5.83 -2.77 -22.05
N ASN A 66 5.57 -2.19 -20.88
CA ASN A 66 4.80 -2.83 -19.83
C ASN A 66 3.71 -1.87 -19.32
N PRO A 67 2.46 -1.99 -19.79
CA PRO A 67 1.38 -1.09 -19.43
C PRO A 67 1.21 -0.93 -17.92
N LEU A 68 1.40 -2.00 -17.14
CA LEU A 68 1.24 -1.93 -15.68
C LEU A 68 2.34 -1.14 -14.98
N LEU A 69 3.55 -1.08 -15.53
CA LEU A 69 4.66 -0.32 -14.95
C LEU A 69 4.75 1.10 -15.53
N ASP A 70 4.43 1.24 -16.81
CA ASP A 70 4.69 2.46 -17.58
C ASP A 70 3.50 3.44 -17.50
N ASP A 71 2.26 2.99 -17.79
CA ASP A 71 1.08 3.88 -17.74
C ASP A 71 0.71 4.27 -16.31
N PHE A 72 0.87 3.33 -15.37
CA PHE A 72 0.45 3.50 -13.98
C PHE A 72 1.60 3.88 -13.04
N ARG A 73 2.72 4.41 -13.56
CA ARG A 73 3.90 4.74 -12.75
C ARG A 73 3.61 5.71 -11.60
N ASN A 74 2.63 6.60 -11.77
CA ASN A 74 2.24 7.59 -10.75
C ASN A 74 1.23 7.06 -9.72
N THR A 75 0.76 5.82 -9.87
CA THR A 75 -0.13 5.18 -8.90
C THR A 75 0.64 4.84 -7.62
N LYS A 76 -0.04 5.00 -6.49
CA LYS A 76 0.43 4.58 -5.17
C LYS A 76 -0.58 3.62 -4.56
N PHE A 77 -0.06 2.60 -3.89
CA PHE A 77 -0.84 1.56 -3.23
C PHE A 77 -0.72 1.74 -1.72
N TYR A 78 -1.84 1.74 -1.02
CA TYR A 78 -1.86 1.69 0.43
C TYR A 78 -2.40 0.32 0.87
N LEU A 79 -1.56 -0.44 1.58
CA LEU A 79 -1.92 -1.75 2.09
C LEU A 79 -2.06 -1.67 3.61
N SER A 80 -3.28 -1.89 4.10
CA SER A 80 -3.53 -2.15 5.52
C SER A 80 -3.36 -3.65 5.75
N VAL A 81 -2.21 -4.04 6.30
CA VAL A 81 -1.87 -5.44 6.52
C VAL A 81 -2.08 -5.75 8.01
N PRO A 82 -3.13 -6.51 8.39
CA PRO A 82 -3.10 -7.18 9.67
C PRO A 82 -1.94 -8.18 9.60
N THR A 83 -0.96 -8.02 10.48
CA THR A 83 0.34 -8.69 10.58
C THR A 83 0.44 -10.20 10.26
N HIS A 84 0.09 -10.70 9.07
CA HIS A 84 0.22 -12.12 8.68
C HIS A 84 0.74 -12.26 7.24
N ASN A 85 1.93 -11.74 6.96
CA ASN A 85 2.80 -12.32 5.92
C ASN A 85 4.03 -12.88 6.63
N THR A 86 3.86 -14.03 7.26
CA THR A 86 4.96 -14.97 7.49
C THR A 86 5.01 -15.86 6.25
N LYS A 87 6.15 -15.83 5.53
CA LYS A 87 6.54 -17.00 4.72
C LYS A 87 6.73 -18.20 5.63
#